data_AF-A0A1E5VFF5-F1
#
_entry.id   AF-A0A1E5VFF5-F1
#
_cell.length_a   1.000
_cell.length_b   1.000
_cell.length_c   1.000
_cell.angle_alpha   90.00
_cell.angle_beta   90.00
_cell.angle_gamma   90.00
#
_symmetry.space_group_name_H-M   'P 1'
#
loop_
_entity.id
_entity.type
_entity.pdbx_description
1 polymer ?
#
loop_
_entity_poly.entity_id
_entity_poly.type
_entity_poly.pdbx_seq_one_letter_code
_entity_poly.pdbx_strand_id
1 'polypeptide(L)'
;MHQLHKVQGANLKEKLRPLVAAMGAHKKGANLQGVFSKILQLAVAGGLRKDMMVKRVFVLSDMDFDGWTGTSSVWKTEYQGICDKFAAEGFTVPQVVFWNVGTSKASMPVLAAQEGAALLSGYSKNLVRLFLEADGDLTPAAVVADAISGPEYDALEVFD
;
A
#
# COMPACT_ATOMS: atom_id res chain seq x y z
N MET A 1 2.12 5.53 18.77
CA MET A 1 3.49 5.23 18.29
C MET A 1 3.37 4.29 17.09
N HIS A 2 4.08 4.51 15.97
CA HIS A 2 3.99 3.65 14.77
C HIS A 2 4.75 2.33 14.98
N GLN A 3 4.13 1.21 14.60
CA GLN A 3 4.70 -0.15 14.72
C GLN A 3 4.70 -0.83 13.35
N LEU A 4 5.75 -1.62 13.07
CA LEU A 4 5.78 -2.51 11.91
C LEU A 4 5.39 -3.91 12.35
N HIS A 5 4.40 -4.49 11.68
CA HIS A 5 3.97 -5.86 11.91
C HIS A 5 4.26 -6.68 10.66
N LYS A 6 4.94 -7.81 10.83
CA LYS A 6 5.02 -8.81 9.77
C LYS A 6 3.65 -9.46 9.66
N VAL A 7 3.01 -9.29 8.52
CA VAL A 7 1.76 -9.99 8.19
C VAL A 7 2.07 -11.47 7.97
N GLN A 8 1.35 -12.36 8.66
CA GLN A 8 1.53 -13.81 8.59
C GLN A 8 0.17 -14.49 8.44
N GLY A 9 0.12 -15.60 7.70
CA GLY A 9 -1.10 -16.36 7.47
C GLY A 9 -1.14 -16.99 6.07
N ALA A 10 -1.82 -18.13 5.96
CA ALA A 10 -1.99 -18.86 4.70
C ALA A 10 -3.08 -18.25 3.80
N ASN A 11 -3.98 -17.46 4.37
CA ASN A 11 -5.11 -16.84 3.67
C ASN A 11 -5.33 -15.40 4.15
N LEU A 12 -6.14 -14.65 3.37
CA LEU A 12 -6.47 -13.26 3.68
C LEU A 12 -6.98 -13.06 5.12
N LYS A 13 -7.85 -13.96 5.61
CA LYS A 13 -8.44 -13.86 6.95
C LYS A 13 -7.37 -13.94 8.05
N GLU A 14 -6.40 -14.81 7.90
CA GLU A 14 -5.27 -14.92 8.84
C GLU A 14 -4.35 -13.70 8.75
N LYS A 15 -4.00 -13.29 7.52
CA LYS A 15 -3.15 -12.11 7.27
C LYS A 15 -3.74 -10.83 7.88
N LEU A 16 -5.07 -10.65 7.83
CA LEU A 16 -5.75 -9.47 8.36
C LEU A 16 -6.06 -9.51 9.86
N ARG A 17 -6.05 -10.70 10.49
CA ARG A 17 -6.46 -10.87 11.90
C ARG A 17 -5.67 -9.98 12.87
N PRO A 18 -4.32 -9.86 12.77
CA PRO A 18 -3.55 -8.98 13.65
C PRO A 18 -3.89 -7.50 13.43
N LEU A 19 -4.17 -7.12 12.18
CA LEU A 19 -4.52 -5.74 11.83
C LEU A 19 -5.88 -5.36 12.43
N VAL A 20 -6.90 -6.20 12.28
CA VAL A 20 -8.23 -5.97 12.86
C VAL A 20 -8.17 -5.89 14.39
N ALA A 21 -7.37 -6.74 15.04
CA ALA A 21 -7.18 -6.68 16.48
C ALA A 21 -6.46 -5.41 16.95
N ALA A 22 -5.53 -4.88 16.15
CA ALA A 22 -4.81 -3.64 16.44
C ALA A 22 -5.62 -2.36 16.14
N MET A 23 -6.60 -2.42 15.23
CA MET A 23 -7.49 -1.32 14.84
C MET A 23 -8.62 -1.07 15.87
N GLY A 24 -8.33 -1.00 17.18
CA GLY A 24 -9.33 -0.58 18.18
C GLY A 24 -10.02 0.74 17.84
N ALA A 25 -11.03 1.17 18.63
CA ALA A 25 -11.97 2.28 18.35
C ALA A 25 -11.40 3.69 18.04
N HIS A 26 -10.09 3.84 17.85
CA HIS A 26 -9.44 5.08 17.44
C HIS A 26 -9.44 5.27 15.92
N LYS A 27 -10.37 6.11 15.47
CA LYS A 27 -10.23 6.87 14.23
C LYS A 27 -9.15 7.94 14.42
N LYS A 28 -7.93 7.67 14.01
CA LYS A 28 -6.98 8.75 13.72
C LYS A 28 -6.43 8.55 12.33
N GLY A 29 -6.49 9.60 11.52
CA GLY A 29 -6.02 9.56 10.14
C GLY A 29 -4.54 9.16 10.07
N ALA A 30 -4.13 8.56 8.97
CA ALA A 30 -2.79 8.03 8.83
C ALA A 30 -1.74 9.16 8.75
N ASN A 31 -0.67 9.06 9.54
CA ASN A 31 0.47 9.98 9.52
C ASN A 31 1.59 9.39 8.64
N LEU A 32 1.71 9.87 7.41
CA LEU A 32 2.67 9.35 6.43
C LEU A 32 4.13 9.64 6.83
N GLN A 33 4.44 10.87 7.28
CA GLN A 33 5.78 11.20 7.80
C GLN A 33 6.23 10.22 8.88
N GLY A 34 5.35 9.88 9.82
CA GLY A 34 5.62 8.97 10.91
C GLY A 34 5.91 7.54 10.43
N VAL A 35 5.16 7.06 9.43
CA VAL A 35 5.38 5.75 8.80
C VAL A 35 6.74 5.71 8.09
N PHE A 36 7.03 6.68 7.22
CA PHE A 36 8.29 6.72 6.46
C PHE A 36 9.50 6.93 7.37
N SER A 37 9.37 7.78 8.40
CA SER A 37 10.43 7.95 9.39
C SER A 37 10.71 6.64 10.14
N LYS A 38 9.69 5.83 10.43
CA LYS A 38 9.86 4.53 11.08
C LYS A 38 10.54 3.50 10.17
N ILE A 39 10.19 3.46 8.89
CA ILE A 39 10.87 2.63 7.89
C ILE A 39 12.36 2.99 7.83
N LEU A 40 12.67 4.28 7.69
CA LEU A 40 14.04 4.78 7.61
C LEU A 40 14.84 4.45 8.87
N GLN A 41 14.27 4.70 10.06
CA GLN A 41 14.92 4.39 11.35
C GLN A 41 15.31 2.92 11.45
N LEU A 42 14.44 2.00 11.01
CA LEU A 42 14.74 0.58 11.04
C LEU A 42 15.80 0.18 10.01
N ALA A 43 15.78 0.79 8.81
CA ALA A 43 16.81 0.56 7.81
C ALA A 43 18.20 1.00 8.30
N VAL A 44 18.29 2.19 8.91
CA VAL A 44 19.52 2.71 9.50
C VAL A 44 19.99 1.83 10.67
N ALA A 45 19.09 1.55 11.63
CA ALA A 45 19.43 0.73 12.80
C ALA A 45 19.84 -0.70 12.41
N GLY A 46 19.28 -1.24 11.33
CA GLY A 46 19.61 -2.56 10.79
C GLY A 46 20.81 -2.58 9.85
N GLY A 47 21.46 -1.45 9.56
CA GLY A 47 22.58 -1.38 8.61
C GLY A 47 22.20 -1.84 7.21
N LEU A 48 20.96 -1.56 6.79
CA LEU A 48 20.43 -2.03 5.52
C LEU A 48 21.26 -1.48 4.36
N ARG A 49 21.64 -2.35 3.41
CA ARG A 49 22.29 -1.87 2.18
C ARG A 49 21.32 -1.02 1.37
N LYS A 50 21.84 -0.02 0.65
CA LYS A 50 21.04 0.92 -0.14
C LYS A 50 20.16 0.23 -1.18
N ASP A 51 20.67 -0.83 -1.82
CA ASP A 51 19.96 -1.65 -2.82
C ASP A 51 18.83 -2.51 -2.24
N MET A 52 18.81 -2.69 -0.92
CA MET A 52 17.84 -3.50 -0.18
C MET A 52 16.69 -2.67 0.41
N MET A 53 16.71 -1.34 0.23
CA MET A 53 15.61 -0.48 0.67
C MET A 53 14.29 -0.90 0.03
N VAL A 54 13.20 -0.74 0.77
CA VAL A 54 11.84 -1.00 0.28
C VAL A 54 11.62 -0.17 -0.99
N LYS A 55 11.23 -0.82 -2.08
CA LYS A 55 11.05 -0.15 -3.38
C LYS A 55 9.70 0.55 -3.49
N ARG A 56 8.68 0.02 -2.81
CA ARG A 56 7.29 0.48 -2.92
C ARG A 56 6.53 0.29 -1.61
N VAL A 57 5.73 1.29 -1.24
CA VAL A 57 4.80 1.27 -0.12
C VAL A 57 3.39 1.42 -0.66
N PHE A 58 2.51 0.46 -0.37
CA PHE A 58 1.10 0.55 -0.68
C PHE A 58 0.32 1.07 0.51
N VAL A 59 -0.50 2.10 0.29
CA VAL A 59 -1.35 2.73 1.31
C VAL A 59 -2.80 2.43 0.96
N LEU A 60 -3.36 1.42 1.62
CA LEU A 60 -4.78 1.05 1.49
C LEU A 60 -5.57 1.87 2.50
N SER A 61 -6.36 2.83 2.02
CA SER A 61 -7.12 3.74 2.89
C SER A 61 -8.41 4.19 2.20
N ASP A 62 -9.41 4.61 2.98
CA ASP A 62 -10.53 5.44 2.52
C ASP A 62 -10.10 6.89 2.21
N MET A 63 -8.81 7.16 2.40
CA MET A 63 -8.08 8.37 2.10
C MET A 63 -8.43 9.56 3.00
N ASP A 64 -8.94 9.27 4.20
CA ASP A 64 -9.15 10.25 5.26
C ASP A 64 -7.86 10.39 6.11
N PHE A 65 -6.92 11.18 5.61
CA PHE A 65 -5.66 11.48 6.30
C PHE A 65 -5.80 12.75 7.14
N ASP A 66 -5.37 12.70 8.41
CA ASP A 66 -5.53 13.81 9.37
C ASP A 66 -4.84 15.08 8.84
N GLY A 67 -5.62 16.12 8.57
CA GLY A 67 -5.12 17.41 8.06
C GLY A 67 -4.79 17.46 6.56
N TRP A 68 -5.05 16.40 5.79
CA TRP A 68 -4.80 16.39 4.35
C TRP A 68 -6.00 16.94 3.57
N THR A 69 -5.85 18.08 2.90
CA THR A 69 -6.94 18.75 2.15
C THR A 69 -7.08 18.29 0.70
N GLY A 70 -6.22 17.39 0.23
CA GLY A 70 -6.30 16.81 -1.11
C GLY A 70 -5.60 17.61 -2.19
N THR A 71 -4.87 18.68 -1.82
CA THR A 71 -4.19 19.52 -2.79
C THR A 71 -2.81 18.97 -3.14
N SER A 72 -2.41 19.14 -4.40
CA SER A 72 -1.08 18.75 -4.88
C SER A 72 0.07 19.47 -4.18
N SER A 73 -0.16 20.69 -3.68
CA SER A 73 0.83 21.48 -2.95
C SER A 73 1.14 20.92 -1.56
N VAL A 74 0.13 20.38 -0.86
CA VAL A 74 0.29 19.75 0.45
C VAL A 74 1.09 18.46 0.31
N TRP A 75 0.75 17.60 -0.68
CA TRP A 75 1.55 16.40 -0.94
C TRP A 75 3.00 16.72 -1.30
N LYS A 76 3.24 17.69 -2.19
CA LYS A 76 4.61 18.01 -2.61
C LYS A 76 5.49 18.37 -1.42
N THR A 77 4.95 19.17 -0.49
CA THR A 77 5.68 19.56 0.73
C THR A 77 5.92 18.36 1.64
N GLU A 78 4.90 17.54 1.85
CA GLU A 78 4.98 16.33 2.68
C GLU A 78 6.00 15.34 2.11
N TYR A 79 5.91 15.05 0.81
CA TYR A 79 6.82 14.16 0.10
C TYR A 79 8.25 14.69 0.07
N GLN A 80 8.45 15.99 -0.11
CA GLN A 80 9.78 16.59 -0.04
C GLN A 80 10.44 16.36 1.32
N GLY A 81 9.69 16.55 2.42
CA GLY A 81 10.20 16.27 3.76
C GLY A 81 10.58 14.80 3.98
N ILE A 82 9.91 13.86 3.28
CA ILE A 82 10.30 12.44 3.26
C ILE A 82 11.59 12.25 2.44
N CYS A 83 11.67 12.86 1.26
CA CYS A 83 12.87 12.84 0.40
C CYS A 83 14.10 13.32 1.13
N ASP A 84 14.03 14.46 1.82
CA ASP A 84 15.16 15.06 2.51
C ASP A 84 15.70 14.13 3.60
N LYS A 85 14.81 13.49 4.37
CA LYS A 85 15.20 12.52 5.41
C LYS A 85 15.90 11.30 4.84
N PHE A 86 15.36 10.72 3.76
CA PHE A 86 15.96 9.53 3.14
C PHE A 86 17.30 9.87 2.49
N ALA A 87 17.39 11.01 1.81
CA ALA A 87 18.62 11.48 1.17
C ALA A 87 19.73 11.72 2.20
N ALA A 88 19.41 12.28 3.37
CA ALA A 88 20.38 12.49 4.46
C ALA A 88 21.03 11.18 4.94
N GLU A 89 20.30 10.07 4.90
CA GLU A 89 20.79 8.73 5.25
C GLU A 89 21.34 7.96 4.02
N GLY A 90 21.35 8.59 2.85
CA GLY A 90 21.86 8.00 1.61
C GLY A 90 20.96 6.91 0.99
N PHE A 91 19.67 6.89 1.34
CA PHE A 91 18.67 5.98 0.78
C PHE A 91 17.78 6.67 -0.26
N THR A 92 17.23 5.88 -1.18
CA THR A 92 16.17 6.32 -2.09
C THR A 92 14.81 6.13 -1.43
N VAL A 93 13.91 7.09 -1.63
CA VAL A 93 12.54 7.00 -1.11
C VAL A 93 11.76 5.90 -1.85
N PRO A 94 11.02 5.03 -1.14
CA PRO A 94 10.09 4.10 -1.76
C PRO A 94 9.00 4.83 -2.55
N GLN A 95 8.62 4.30 -3.71
CA GLN A 95 7.42 4.78 -4.42
C GLN A 95 6.18 4.57 -3.55
N VAL A 96 5.27 5.54 -3.52
CA VAL A 96 4.03 5.43 -2.75
C VAL A 96 2.88 5.12 -3.70
N VAL A 97 2.16 4.04 -3.44
CA VAL A 97 0.95 3.70 -4.20
C VAL A 97 -0.23 3.83 -3.25
N PHE A 98 -1.01 4.89 -3.44
CA PHE A 98 -2.27 5.05 -2.74
C PHE A 98 -3.33 4.20 -3.44
N TRP A 99 -4.01 3.36 -2.68
CA TRP A 99 -5.14 2.60 -3.17
C TRP A 99 -6.38 2.97 -2.35
N ASN A 100 -7.30 3.68 -3.00
CA ASN A 100 -8.58 3.98 -2.37
C ASN A 100 -9.43 2.72 -2.24
N VAL A 101 -9.65 2.29 -1.00
CA VAL A 101 -10.57 1.19 -0.68
C VAL A 101 -11.88 1.70 -0.06
N GLY A 102 -12.05 3.02 0.03
CA GLY A 102 -13.29 3.67 0.47
C GLY A 102 -14.40 3.62 -0.57
N THR A 103 -15.63 3.87 -0.12
CA THR A 103 -16.84 3.82 -0.95
C THR A 103 -17.19 5.16 -1.62
N SER A 104 -16.57 6.27 -1.22
CA SER A 104 -16.88 7.61 -1.71
C SER A 104 -15.88 8.12 -2.76
N LYS A 105 -16.39 8.52 -3.93
CA LYS A 105 -15.60 9.20 -4.99
C LYS A 105 -15.02 10.55 -4.54
N ALA A 106 -15.62 11.19 -3.53
CA ALA A 106 -15.22 12.50 -3.02
C ALA A 106 -13.90 12.47 -2.21
N SER A 107 -13.46 11.30 -1.76
CA SER A 107 -12.28 11.15 -0.91
C SER A 107 -11.03 10.88 -1.73
N MET A 108 -10.79 11.59 -2.85
CA MET A 108 -9.60 11.37 -3.69
C MET A 108 -8.56 12.48 -3.58
N PRO A 109 -7.70 12.44 -2.56
CA PRO A 109 -6.78 13.53 -2.27
C PRO A 109 -5.48 13.53 -3.09
N VAL A 110 -5.21 12.48 -3.87
CA VAL A 110 -4.00 12.37 -4.70
C VAL A 110 -4.43 12.34 -6.16
N LEU A 111 -4.17 13.42 -6.90
CA LEU A 111 -4.31 13.40 -8.35
C LEU A 111 -3.33 12.37 -8.93
N ALA A 112 -3.75 11.60 -9.94
CA ALA A 112 -3.07 10.40 -10.45
C ALA A 112 -1.64 10.58 -11.00
N ALA A 113 -1.05 11.77 -10.90
CA ALA A 113 0.26 12.11 -11.46
C ALA A 113 1.08 13.04 -10.54
N GLN A 114 1.17 12.70 -9.25
CA GLN A 114 2.02 13.42 -8.31
C GLN A 114 3.39 12.74 -8.18
N GLU A 115 4.43 13.54 -7.98
CA GLU A 115 5.81 13.04 -7.89
C GLU A 115 5.94 12.01 -6.76
N GLY A 116 6.59 10.88 -7.07
CA GLY A 116 6.79 9.78 -6.12
C GLY A 116 5.53 8.99 -5.73
N ALA A 117 4.36 9.37 -6.24
CA ALA A 117 3.08 8.74 -5.94
C ALA A 117 2.34 8.23 -7.18
N ALA A 118 1.65 7.11 -7.02
CA ALA A 118 0.61 6.66 -7.93
C ALA A 118 -0.70 6.53 -7.16
N LEU A 119 -1.83 6.82 -7.84
CA LEU A 119 -3.16 6.57 -7.29
C LEU A 119 -3.83 5.43 -8.06
N LEU A 120 -4.29 4.42 -7.32
CA LEU A 120 -5.20 3.39 -7.78
C LEU A 120 -6.60 3.70 -7.24
N SER A 121 -7.56 3.83 -8.15
CA SER A 121 -8.99 3.98 -7.84
C SER A 121 -9.75 2.72 -8.23
N GLY A 122 -10.90 2.50 -7.59
CA GLY A 122 -11.71 1.31 -7.79
C GLY A 122 -11.48 0.28 -6.69
N TYR A 123 -12.47 0.15 -5.82
CA TYR A 123 -12.51 -0.94 -4.85
C TYR A 123 -12.95 -2.22 -5.57
N SER A 124 -12.02 -3.18 -5.69
CA SER A 124 -12.35 -4.57 -6.03
C SER A 124 -11.89 -5.46 -4.89
N LYS A 125 -12.84 -6.10 -4.21
CA LYS A 125 -12.57 -7.10 -3.16
C LYS A 125 -11.61 -8.18 -3.67
N ASN A 126 -11.79 -8.60 -4.91
CA ASN A 126 -10.97 -9.64 -5.53
C ASN A 126 -9.54 -9.15 -5.77
N LEU A 127 -9.34 -7.90 -6.22
CA LEU A 127 -7.98 -7.37 -6.43
C LEU A 127 -7.24 -7.17 -5.12
N VAL A 128 -7.89 -6.67 -4.06
CA VAL A 128 -7.25 -6.54 -2.73
C VAL A 128 -6.93 -7.93 -2.15
N ARG A 129 -7.85 -8.89 -2.29
CA ARG A 129 -7.59 -10.29 -1.90
C ARG A 129 -6.38 -10.85 -2.63
N LEU A 130 -6.38 -10.79 -3.96
CA LEU A 130 -5.30 -11.30 -4.81
C LEU A 130 -3.96 -10.64 -4.48
N PHE A 131 -3.97 -9.32 -4.35
CA PHE A 131 -2.77 -8.57 -3.97
C PHE A 131 -2.21 -9.05 -2.63
N LEU A 132 -3.06 -9.29 -1.63
CA LEU A 132 -2.63 -9.74 -0.30
C LEU A 132 -2.24 -11.23 -0.28
N GLU A 133 -2.88 -12.07 -1.09
CA GLU A 133 -2.56 -13.50 -1.20
C GLU A 133 -1.26 -13.74 -1.97
N ALA A 134 -1.02 -12.96 -3.03
CA ALA A 134 0.20 -13.00 -3.85
C ALA A 134 1.35 -12.13 -3.29
N ASP A 135 1.32 -11.78 -2.00
CA ASP A 135 2.36 -10.99 -1.32
C ASP A 135 2.75 -9.68 -2.03
N GLY A 136 1.78 -9.05 -2.67
CA GLY A 136 1.91 -7.78 -3.37
C GLY A 136 2.28 -7.88 -4.86
N ASP A 137 2.44 -9.10 -5.39
CA ASP A 137 2.71 -9.33 -6.82
C ASP A 137 1.39 -9.54 -7.59
N LEU A 138 0.86 -8.46 -8.15
CA LEU A 138 -0.38 -8.48 -8.93
C LEU A 138 -0.05 -8.32 -10.42
N THR A 139 -0.09 -9.43 -11.17
CA THR A 139 0.09 -9.44 -12.62
C THR A 139 -1.24 -9.65 -13.36
N PRO A 140 -1.41 -9.17 -14.60
CA PRO A 140 -2.61 -9.46 -15.40
C PRO A 140 -2.86 -10.96 -15.54
N ALA A 141 -1.80 -11.75 -15.72
CA ALA A 141 -1.90 -13.20 -15.79
C ALA A 141 -2.44 -13.81 -14.49
N ALA A 142 -1.98 -13.34 -13.32
CA ALA A 142 -2.49 -13.80 -12.03
C ALA A 142 -3.96 -13.44 -11.82
N VAL A 143 -4.39 -12.25 -12.27
CA VAL A 143 -5.79 -11.83 -12.20
C VAL A 143 -6.69 -12.71 -13.08
N VAL A 144 -6.25 -12.99 -14.31
CA VAL A 144 -6.98 -13.88 -15.22
C VAL A 144 -7.03 -15.30 -14.66
N ALA A 145 -5.90 -15.82 -14.19
CA ALA A 145 -5.81 -17.16 -13.60
C ALA A 145 -6.75 -17.33 -12.40
N ASP A 146 -6.83 -16.37 -11.48
CA ASP A 146 -7.80 -16.40 -10.37
C ASP A 146 -9.24 -16.37 -10.88
N ALA A 147 -9.53 -15.52 -11.87
CA ALA A 147 -10.89 -15.38 -12.42
C ALA A 147 -11.42 -16.65 -13.09
N ILE A 148 -10.53 -17.50 -13.62
CA ILE A 148 -10.88 -18.77 -14.28
C ILE A 148 -10.52 -20.02 -13.46
N SER A 149 -10.15 -19.86 -12.18
CA SER A 149 -9.76 -20.98 -11.31
C SER A 149 -10.96 -21.75 -10.70
N GLY A 150 -12.19 -21.35 -11.04
CA GLY A 150 -13.42 -21.94 -10.51
C GLY A 150 -13.74 -23.29 -11.15
N PRO A 151 -14.43 -24.20 -10.44
CA PRO A 151 -14.80 -25.53 -10.97
C PRO A 151 -15.63 -25.48 -12.26
N GLU A 152 -16.34 -24.36 -12.49
CA GLU A 152 -17.08 -24.10 -13.72
C GLU A 152 -16.20 -24.00 -14.98
N TYR A 153 -14.90 -23.73 -14.85
CA TYR A 153 -13.95 -23.62 -15.95
C TYR A 153 -13.10 -24.88 -16.15
N ASP A 154 -13.13 -25.84 -15.21
CA ASP A 154 -12.37 -27.10 -15.28
C ASP A 154 -12.76 -27.97 -16.50
N ALA A 155 -13.99 -27.80 -16.98
CA ALA A 155 -14.55 -28.56 -18.10
C ALA A 155 -14.31 -27.91 -19.48
N LEU A 156 -13.60 -26.78 -19.55
CA LEU A 156 -13.31 -26.11 -20.82
C LEU A 156 -12.11 -26.77 -21.50
N GLU A 157 -12.36 -27.38 -22.66
CA GLU A 157 -11.31 -27.90 -23.53
C GLU A 157 -10.89 -26.82 -24.54
N VAL A 158 -9.58 -26.64 -24.69
CA VAL A 158 -9.00 -25.78 -25.72
C VAL A 158 -8.92 -26.60 -27.00
N PHE A 159 -9.65 -26.18 -28.03
CA PHE A 159 -9.51 -26.72 -29.38
C PHE A 159 -8.62 -25.79 -30.20
N ASP A 160 -7.59 -26.37 -30.81
CA ASP A 160 -6.61 -25.77 -31.71
C ASP A 160 -7.04 -25.78 -33.18
#